data_AF-A0A7Y2FPW3-F1
#
_entry.id   AF-A0A7Y2FPW3-F1
#
_cell.length_a   1.000
_cell.length_b   1.000
_cell.length_c   1.000
_cell.angle_alpha   90.00
_cell.angle_beta   90.00
_cell.angle_gamma   90.00
#
_symmetry.space_group_name_H-M   'P 1'
#
loop_
_entity.id
_entity.type
_entity.pdbx_description
1 polymer ?
#
loop_
_entity_poly.entity_id
_entity_poly.type
_entity_poly.pdbx_seq_one_letter_code
_entity_poly.pdbx_strand_id
1 'polypeptide(L)'
;PRFVLLLGDGTFDYRDRMGIGPGAIAPRMVQTKAGLYASDALLGDLDEDGLADIAVGRIPARSLDEAVAAFEALHRYQALEFSDFGLAALMISGANRGTNFSEPIDDLQKWFSSELETRSIGVEALGVERARAELAVDLQRGPYWMHYTGHGGLDRFDDEGVLTSQDIPTLRPLLPTIVTGMTCSTSRFEWPTVDALAEHMVDPANDFAIASWGASGVTMSYYGAKLGEAFATRLFNADNGAARLGDLVVSLHQEEAAAYDPKALAVHVLLGDPALRLKRPPAGTTVAPPVDPDPDETAPSPDGTGTAAPESAAGCAVQFGGPSTSLHWLVLAALWLGRRRRDAKPRDMG
;
A
#
# COMPACT_ATOMS: atom_id res chain seq x y z
N PRO A 1 -17.41 7.01 18.05
CA PRO A 1 -17.33 7.12 16.56
C PRO A 1 -17.00 5.72 16.01
N ARG A 2 -17.40 5.38 14.78
CA ARG A 2 -17.02 4.08 14.16
C ARG A 2 -15.91 4.23 13.11
N PHE A 3 -15.87 5.38 12.45
CA PHE A 3 -14.90 5.70 11.42
C PHE A 3 -14.42 7.14 11.57
N VAL A 4 -13.18 7.41 11.15
CA VAL A 4 -12.62 8.76 11.00
C VAL A 4 -12.09 8.89 9.58
N LEU A 5 -12.60 9.86 8.84
CA LEU A 5 -12.08 10.22 7.52
C LEU A 5 -11.24 11.49 7.63
N LEU A 6 -9.99 11.41 7.20
CA LEU A 6 -9.10 12.54 7.02
C LEU A 6 -9.22 13.00 5.57
N LEU A 7 -9.78 14.18 5.34
CA LEU A 7 -9.90 14.78 4.01
C LEU A 7 -8.80 15.81 3.83
N GLY A 8 -7.72 15.40 3.17
CA GLY A 8 -6.55 16.24 2.98
C GLY A 8 -5.28 15.43 2.81
N ASP A 9 -4.37 15.95 2.00
CA ASP A 9 -3.02 15.41 1.88
C ASP A 9 -2.26 15.53 3.23
N GLY A 10 -1.34 14.60 3.49
CA GLY A 10 -0.55 14.54 4.72
C GLY A 10 0.93 14.64 4.45
N THR A 11 1.65 15.48 5.19
CA THR A 11 3.11 15.53 5.11
C THR A 11 3.73 15.73 6.49
N PHE A 12 4.91 15.14 6.72
CA PHE A 12 5.68 15.45 7.92
C PHE A 12 6.15 16.91 7.95
N ASP A 13 6.24 17.60 6.81
CA ASP A 13 6.55 19.03 6.73
C ASP A 13 5.30 19.93 6.81
N TYR A 14 4.34 19.59 7.66
CA TYR A 14 3.06 20.31 7.80
C TYR A 14 3.21 21.79 8.22
N ARG A 15 4.42 22.23 8.62
CA ARG A 15 4.75 23.63 8.94
C ARG A 15 5.43 24.36 7.78
N ASP A 16 5.52 23.72 6.62
CA ASP A 16 6.14 24.23 5.40
C ASP A 16 7.55 24.81 5.64
N ARG A 17 8.39 24.07 6.36
CA ARG A 17 9.77 24.47 6.65
C ARG A 17 10.71 24.22 5.47
N MET A 18 10.30 23.36 4.54
CA MET A 18 11.01 23.06 3.30
C MET A 18 10.54 23.91 2.12
N GLY A 19 9.43 24.67 2.26
CA GLY A 19 8.91 25.55 1.21
C GLY A 19 8.24 24.81 0.06
N ILE A 20 7.72 23.60 0.32
CA ILE A 20 7.09 22.71 -0.66
C ILE A 20 5.55 22.87 -0.63
N GLY A 21 5.03 23.57 0.38
CA GLY A 21 3.61 23.71 0.66
C GLY A 21 3.19 22.80 1.81
N PRO A 22 2.30 23.26 2.70
CA PRO A 22 1.84 22.42 3.80
C PRO A 22 0.88 21.34 3.25
N GLY A 23 1.06 20.09 3.68
CA GLY A 23 -0.02 19.12 3.63
C GLY A 23 -1.18 19.61 4.51
N ALA A 24 -2.41 19.34 4.09
CA ALA A 24 -3.61 19.85 4.74
C ALA A 24 -3.78 19.30 6.17
N ILE A 25 -3.37 18.05 6.43
CA ILE A 25 -3.52 17.38 7.72
C ILE A 25 -2.23 16.64 8.08
N ALA A 26 -1.56 17.07 9.14
CA ALA A 26 -0.34 16.40 9.63
C ALA A 26 -0.60 14.91 9.95
N PRO A 27 0.22 13.98 9.43
CA PRO A 27 0.08 12.57 9.74
C PRO A 27 0.48 12.28 11.19
N ARG A 28 -0.16 11.27 11.77
CA ARG A 28 0.39 10.62 12.96
C ARG A 28 1.62 9.81 12.54
N MET A 29 2.68 9.86 13.34
CA MET A 29 3.94 9.14 13.04
C MET A 29 4.16 8.01 14.05
N VAL A 30 4.72 6.90 13.57
CA VAL A 30 5.12 5.73 14.38
C VAL A 30 6.61 5.44 14.22
N GLN A 31 7.30 5.24 15.34
CA GLN A 31 8.71 4.84 15.36
C GLN A 31 8.80 3.31 15.36
N THR A 32 9.30 2.75 14.26
CA THR A 32 9.63 1.32 14.12
C THR A 32 11.14 1.10 14.25
N LYS A 33 11.58 -0.17 14.23
CA LYS A 33 13.01 -0.50 14.16
C LYS A 33 13.68 -0.02 12.87
N ALA A 34 12.89 0.14 11.80
CA ALA A 34 13.37 0.52 10.47
C ALA A 34 13.30 2.04 10.20
N GLY A 35 12.73 2.84 11.11
CA GLY A 35 12.61 4.28 10.92
C GLY A 35 11.31 4.89 11.47
N LEU A 36 11.09 6.14 11.11
CA LEU A 36 9.88 6.90 11.45
C LEU A 36 9.00 7.00 10.20
N TYR A 37 7.75 6.55 10.31
CA TYR A 37 6.80 6.45 9.19
C TYR A 37 5.41 6.95 9.59
N ALA A 38 4.56 7.28 8.62
CA ALA A 38 3.18 7.64 8.90
C ALA A 38 2.35 6.46 9.41
N SER A 39 1.35 6.74 10.23
CA SER A 39 0.42 5.76 10.78
C SER A 39 -0.85 6.47 11.23
N ASP A 40 -1.69 6.85 10.27
CA ASP A 40 -3.00 7.40 10.61
C ASP A 40 -3.90 6.35 11.30
N ALA A 41 -3.61 5.06 11.14
CA ALA A 41 -4.26 3.97 11.89
C ALA A 41 -4.20 4.21 13.40
N LEU A 42 -3.07 4.70 13.94
CA LEU A 42 -2.90 5.01 15.36
C LEU A 42 -3.69 6.24 15.85
N LEU A 43 -4.37 6.98 14.97
CA LEU A 43 -5.37 7.96 15.41
C LEU A 43 -6.68 7.28 15.86
N GLY A 44 -6.87 6.02 15.46
CA GLY A 44 -8.00 5.17 15.83
C GLY A 44 -7.69 4.23 16.99
N ASP A 45 -6.47 4.23 17.52
CA ASP A 45 -6.06 3.53 18.74
C ASP A 45 -6.53 4.36 19.95
N LEU A 46 -7.62 3.92 20.60
CA LEU A 46 -8.31 4.67 21.66
C LEU A 46 -7.87 4.23 23.05
N ASP A 47 -7.33 3.02 23.19
CA ASP A 47 -6.84 2.47 24.46
C ASP A 47 -5.31 2.42 24.59
N GLU A 48 -4.60 2.86 23.57
CA GLU A 48 -3.14 2.98 23.48
C GLU A 48 -2.40 1.62 23.51
N ASP A 49 -3.03 0.55 23.02
CA ASP A 49 -2.42 -0.79 22.90
C ASP A 49 -1.53 -0.96 21.64
N GLY A 50 -1.56 0.03 20.73
CA GLY A 50 -0.81 0.03 19.48
C GLY A 50 -1.59 -0.47 18.27
N LEU A 51 -2.89 -0.75 18.41
CA LEU A 51 -3.79 -1.23 17.38
C LEU A 51 -4.99 -0.29 17.24
N ALA A 52 -5.55 -0.19 16.04
CA ALA A 52 -6.70 0.67 15.82
C ALA A 52 -7.99 0.00 16.34
N ASP A 53 -8.75 0.69 17.20
CA ASP A 53 -10.11 0.30 17.61
C ASP A 53 -11.16 0.73 16.59
N ILE A 54 -10.91 1.86 15.93
CA ILE A 54 -11.79 2.44 14.91
C ILE A 54 -11.00 2.71 13.64
N ALA A 55 -11.65 2.51 12.50
CA ALA A 55 -10.93 2.65 11.24
C ALA A 55 -10.70 4.13 10.91
N VAL A 56 -9.46 4.43 10.55
CA VAL A 56 -9.05 5.73 10.02
C VAL A 56 -8.68 5.54 8.56
N GLY A 57 -9.29 6.33 7.69
CA GLY A 57 -8.90 6.41 6.28
C GLY A 57 -8.61 7.85 5.88
N ARG A 58 -7.79 8.02 4.85
CA ARG A 58 -7.43 9.33 4.30
C ARG A 58 -7.80 9.42 2.84
N ILE A 59 -8.47 10.48 2.44
CA ILE A 59 -8.57 10.88 1.03
C ILE A 59 -7.55 12.01 0.82
N PRO A 60 -6.42 11.75 0.15
CA PRO A 60 -5.45 12.79 -0.19
C PRO A 60 -6.12 13.82 -1.09
N ALA A 61 -6.04 15.09 -0.70
CA ALA A 61 -6.56 16.23 -1.47
C ALA A 61 -5.81 17.50 -1.06
N ARG A 62 -5.37 18.27 -2.04
CA ARG A 62 -4.68 19.56 -1.89
C ARG A 62 -5.58 20.74 -2.23
N SER A 63 -6.76 20.48 -2.79
CA SER A 63 -7.73 21.49 -3.20
C SER A 63 -9.17 21.03 -2.93
N LEU A 64 -10.11 21.99 -2.93
CA LEU A 64 -11.53 21.69 -2.85
C LEU A 64 -12.00 20.86 -4.06
N ASP A 65 -11.47 21.14 -5.24
CA ASP A 65 -11.86 20.45 -6.47
C ASP A 65 -11.45 18.96 -6.43
N GLU A 66 -10.24 18.65 -5.95
CA GLU A 66 -9.80 17.26 -5.72
C GLU A 66 -10.68 16.54 -4.70
N ALA A 67 -11.02 17.22 -3.59
CA ALA A 67 -11.90 16.66 -2.57
C ALA A 67 -13.29 16.34 -3.12
N VAL A 68 -13.88 17.26 -3.91
CA VAL A 68 -15.18 17.05 -4.56
C VAL A 68 -15.11 15.88 -5.54
N ALA A 69 -14.07 15.84 -6.38
CA ALA A 69 -13.87 14.75 -7.34
C ALA A 69 -13.77 13.38 -6.67
N ALA A 70 -13.11 13.29 -5.50
CA ALA A 70 -13.02 12.04 -4.74
C ALA A 70 -14.39 11.57 -4.23
N PHE A 71 -15.23 12.49 -3.72
CA PHE A 71 -16.59 12.13 -3.30
C PHE A 71 -17.50 11.74 -4.48
N GLU A 72 -17.34 12.39 -5.64
CA GLU A 72 -18.06 11.99 -6.85
C GLU A 72 -17.64 10.60 -7.33
N ALA A 73 -16.34 10.27 -7.28
CA ALA A 73 -15.85 8.92 -7.56
C ALA A 73 -16.42 7.89 -6.58
N LEU A 74 -16.45 8.19 -5.27
CA LEU A 74 -17.10 7.35 -4.26
C LEU A 74 -18.59 7.15 -4.54
N HIS A 75 -19.30 8.19 -4.94
CA HIS A 75 -20.72 8.09 -5.27
C HIS A 75 -20.96 7.18 -6.48
N ARG A 76 -20.18 7.35 -7.56
CA ARG A 76 -20.21 6.47 -8.74
C ARG A 76 -19.93 5.02 -8.34
N TYR A 77 -18.86 4.79 -7.58
CA TYR A 77 -18.48 3.45 -7.14
C TYR A 77 -19.54 2.80 -6.26
N GLN A 78 -20.21 3.56 -5.38
CA GLN A 78 -21.25 3.02 -4.52
C GLN A 78 -22.49 2.52 -5.28
N ALA A 79 -22.74 3.04 -6.49
CA ALA A 79 -23.83 2.59 -7.36
C ALA A 79 -23.53 1.26 -8.07
N LEU A 80 -22.28 0.81 -8.10
CA LEU A 80 -21.90 -0.48 -8.71
C LEU A 80 -22.37 -1.66 -7.86
N GLU A 81 -22.61 -2.79 -8.49
CA GLU A 81 -22.80 -4.09 -7.87
C GLU A 81 -21.59 -5.00 -8.12
N PHE A 82 -21.44 -6.08 -7.36
CA PHE A 82 -20.31 -7.00 -7.54
C PHE A 82 -20.27 -7.58 -8.97
N SER A 83 -21.43 -7.80 -9.58
CA SER A 83 -21.56 -8.30 -10.96
C SER A 83 -21.06 -7.35 -12.04
N ASP A 84 -20.80 -6.08 -11.71
CA ASP A 84 -20.23 -5.12 -12.67
C ASP A 84 -18.71 -5.34 -12.87
N PHE A 85 -18.05 -6.03 -11.93
CA PHE A 85 -16.63 -6.37 -12.02
C PHE A 85 -16.44 -7.65 -12.82
N GLY A 86 -15.64 -7.59 -13.89
CA GLY A 86 -15.37 -8.74 -14.75
C GLY A 86 -14.31 -9.70 -14.19
N LEU A 87 -13.58 -9.28 -13.15
CA LEU A 87 -12.71 -10.13 -12.35
C LEU A 87 -13.01 -9.93 -10.87
N ALA A 88 -13.08 -11.03 -10.12
CA ALA A 88 -13.12 -10.97 -8.65
C ALA A 88 -11.78 -10.46 -8.12
N ALA A 89 -10.67 -11.06 -8.57
CA ALA A 89 -9.33 -10.72 -8.10
C ALA A 89 -8.30 -10.66 -9.23
N LEU A 90 -7.43 -9.67 -9.19
CA LEU A 90 -6.17 -9.60 -9.93
C LEU A 90 -5.01 -9.63 -8.93
N MET A 91 -4.27 -10.73 -8.90
CA MET A 91 -3.20 -10.99 -7.94
C MET A 91 -1.85 -10.93 -8.64
N ILE A 92 -0.87 -10.28 -8.03
CA ILE A 92 0.43 -10.02 -8.66
C ILE A 92 1.55 -10.38 -7.68
N SER A 93 2.46 -11.25 -8.10
CA SER A 93 3.70 -11.51 -7.37
C SER A 93 4.89 -10.80 -8.01
N GLY A 94 5.72 -10.17 -7.18
CA GLY A 94 6.99 -9.58 -7.59
C GLY A 94 8.06 -10.62 -7.99
N ALA A 95 9.22 -10.13 -8.43
CA ALA A 95 10.40 -10.94 -8.69
C ALA A 95 10.96 -11.53 -7.38
N ASN A 96 11.48 -12.75 -7.46
CA ASN A 96 11.96 -13.49 -6.29
C ASN A 96 13.41 -13.09 -5.98
N ARG A 97 13.61 -12.22 -4.98
CA ARG A 97 14.95 -11.82 -4.51
C ARG A 97 15.19 -12.19 -3.05
N GLY A 98 15.46 -13.47 -2.82
CA GLY A 98 15.66 -14.01 -1.47
C GLY A 98 14.37 -14.44 -0.76
N THR A 99 13.22 -14.16 -1.38
CA THR A 99 11.88 -14.55 -0.93
C THR A 99 11.07 -15.02 -2.14
N ASN A 100 10.22 -16.03 -1.96
CA ASN A 100 9.30 -16.51 -2.99
C ASN A 100 7.95 -15.81 -2.85
N PHE A 101 7.65 -14.85 -3.73
CA PHE A 101 6.38 -14.12 -3.71
C PHE A 101 5.26 -14.80 -4.50
N SER A 102 5.60 -15.77 -5.36
CA SER A 102 4.61 -16.51 -6.15
C SER A 102 3.83 -17.52 -5.32
N GLU A 103 4.47 -18.17 -4.34
CA GLU A 103 3.84 -19.20 -3.52
C GLU A 103 2.61 -18.72 -2.73
N PRO A 104 2.64 -17.55 -2.04
CA PRO A 104 1.43 -17.01 -1.42
C PRO A 104 0.27 -16.75 -2.40
N ILE A 105 0.58 -16.33 -3.63
CA ILE A 105 -0.43 -16.09 -4.67
C ILE A 105 -1.00 -17.41 -5.18
N ASP A 106 -0.14 -18.40 -5.42
CA ASP A 106 -0.54 -19.74 -5.86
C ASP A 106 -1.42 -20.43 -4.81
N ASP A 107 -1.10 -20.28 -3.53
CA ASP A 107 -1.89 -20.83 -2.43
C ASP A 107 -3.23 -20.12 -2.29
N LEU A 108 -3.23 -18.79 -2.25
CA LEU A 108 -4.45 -18.00 -2.18
C LEU A 108 -5.38 -18.28 -3.35
N GLN A 109 -4.85 -18.45 -4.57
CA GLN A 109 -5.65 -18.75 -5.76
C GLN A 109 -6.41 -20.09 -5.63
N LYS A 110 -5.85 -21.09 -4.95
CA LYS A 110 -6.53 -22.38 -4.70
C LYS A 110 -7.76 -22.24 -3.79
N TRP A 111 -7.83 -21.15 -3.02
CA TRP A 111 -8.88 -20.93 -2.03
C TRP A 111 -10.11 -20.24 -2.61
N PHE A 112 -9.98 -19.62 -3.79
CA PHE A 112 -11.11 -19.00 -4.48
C PHE A 112 -12.06 -20.06 -5.01
N SER A 113 -13.35 -19.87 -4.72
CA SER A 113 -14.44 -20.58 -5.36
C SER A 113 -14.32 -20.51 -6.89
N SER A 114 -14.64 -21.60 -7.59
CA SER A 114 -14.60 -21.65 -9.07
C SER A 114 -15.53 -20.65 -9.77
N GLU A 115 -16.51 -20.12 -9.03
CA GLU A 115 -17.47 -19.10 -9.44
C GLU A 115 -16.87 -17.68 -9.44
N LEU A 116 -15.71 -17.48 -8.82
CA LEU A 116 -14.99 -16.23 -8.79
C LEU A 116 -13.87 -16.25 -9.83
N GLU A 117 -14.00 -15.45 -10.88
CA GLU A 117 -12.95 -15.33 -11.89
C GLU A 117 -11.74 -14.59 -11.30
N THR A 118 -10.59 -15.25 -11.29
CA THR A 118 -9.33 -14.68 -10.79
C THR A 118 -8.23 -14.71 -11.84
N ARG A 119 -7.32 -13.75 -11.79
CA ARG A 119 -6.12 -13.69 -12.62
C ARG A 119 -4.88 -13.50 -11.74
N SER A 120 -3.79 -14.16 -12.12
CA SER A 120 -2.50 -14.05 -11.45
C SER A 120 -1.41 -13.66 -12.44
N ILE A 121 -0.56 -12.70 -12.07
CA ILE A 121 0.59 -12.23 -12.85
C ILE A 121 1.84 -12.41 -12.00
N GLY A 122 2.74 -13.29 -12.40
CA GLY A 122 4.03 -13.49 -11.72
C GLY A 122 5.17 -12.80 -12.47
N VAL A 123 5.75 -11.75 -11.88
CA VAL A 123 6.86 -10.99 -12.48
C VAL A 123 8.08 -11.87 -12.70
N GLU A 124 8.42 -12.74 -11.73
CA GLU A 124 9.54 -13.69 -11.84
C GLU A 124 9.41 -14.59 -13.07
N ALA A 125 8.21 -15.11 -13.34
CA ALA A 125 7.97 -16.07 -14.40
C ALA A 125 7.84 -15.40 -15.79
N LEU A 126 7.23 -14.22 -15.85
CA LEU A 126 6.90 -13.54 -17.10
C LEU A 126 7.99 -12.56 -17.56
N GLY A 127 8.78 -12.03 -16.63
CA GLY A 127 9.59 -10.84 -16.82
C GLY A 127 8.74 -9.55 -16.82
N VAL A 128 9.34 -8.44 -16.38
CA VAL A 128 8.62 -7.19 -16.10
C VAL A 128 7.88 -6.62 -17.31
N GLU A 129 8.45 -6.66 -18.52
CA GLU A 129 7.81 -6.10 -19.72
C GLU A 129 6.49 -6.81 -20.04
N ARG A 130 6.48 -8.14 -19.95
CA ARG A 130 5.28 -8.94 -20.20
C ARG A 130 4.27 -8.78 -19.07
N ALA A 131 4.73 -8.78 -17.81
CA ALA A 131 3.87 -8.56 -16.65
C ALA A 131 3.15 -7.20 -16.72
N ARG A 132 3.85 -6.13 -17.12
CA ARG A 132 3.26 -4.79 -17.34
C ARG A 132 2.18 -4.81 -18.43
N ALA A 133 2.44 -5.50 -19.54
CA ALA A 133 1.46 -5.62 -20.62
C ALA A 133 0.21 -6.40 -20.18
N GLU A 134 0.37 -7.48 -19.41
CA GLU A 134 -0.75 -8.26 -18.87
C GLU A 134 -1.54 -7.48 -17.82
N LEU A 135 -0.87 -6.72 -16.94
CA LEU A 135 -1.52 -5.83 -15.98
C LEU A 135 -2.42 -4.82 -16.68
N ALA A 136 -1.93 -4.15 -17.73
CA ALA A 136 -2.72 -3.17 -18.48
C ALA A 136 -3.96 -3.79 -19.16
N VAL A 137 -3.89 -5.06 -19.56
CA VAL A 137 -5.02 -5.80 -20.14
C VAL A 137 -6.00 -6.23 -19.06
N ASP A 138 -5.53 -6.78 -17.94
CA ASP A 138 -6.39 -7.32 -16.90
C ASP A 138 -7.10 -6.20 -16.10
N LEU A 139 -6.53 -4.99 -16.02
CA LEU A 139 -7.22 -3.80 -15.51
C LEU A 139 -8.46 -3.41 -16.35
N GLN A 140 -8.44 -3.65 -17.67
CA GLN A 140 -9.60 -3.42 -18.55
C GLN A 140 -10.70 -4.48 -18.38
N ARG A 141 -10.46 -5.54 -17.60
CA ARG A 141 -11.50 -6.48 -17.19
C ARG A 141 -12.26 -6.02 -15.94
N GLY A 142 -11.80 -4.96 -15.28
CA GLY A 142 -12.45 -4.40 -14.09
C GLY A 142 -12.32 -5.32 -12.87
N PRO A 143 -11.12 -5.46 -12.28
CA PRO A 143 -10.93 -6.24 -11.06
C PRO A 143 -11.59 -5.56 -9.86
N TYR A 144 -12.39 -6.30 -9.10
CA TYR A 144 -12.94 -5.82 -7.84
C TYR A 144 -11.83 -5.58 -6.80
N TRP A 145 -10.89 -6.52 -6.74
CA TRP A 145 -9.73 -6.46 -5.86
C TRP A 145 -8.43 -6.66 -6.65
N MET A 146 -7.45 -5.82 -6.39
CA MET A 146 -6.08 -5.98 -6.88
C MET A 146 -5.15 -6.19 -5.70
N HIS A 147 -4.37 -7.26 -5.74
CA HIS A 147 -3.44 -7.63 -4.68
C HIS A 147 -2.03 -7.70 -5.22
N TYR A 148 -1.10 -7.08 -4.50
CA TYR A 148 0.33 -7.17 -4.79
C TYR A 148 1.11 -7.65 -3.57
N THR A 149 1.99 -8.62 -3.78
CA THR A 149 3.02 -9.05 -2.82
C THR A 149 4.38 -9.13 -3.53
N GLY A 150 5.41 -8.58 -2.90
CA GLY A 150 6.72 -8.40 -3.54
C GLY A 150 7.51 -7.27 -2.92
N HIS A 151 8.57 -6.83 -3.62
CA HIS A 151 9.31 -5.63 -3.25
C HIS A 151 8.56 -4.36 -3.67
N GLY A 152 8.83 -3.27 -2.96
CA GLY A 152 8.08 -2.05 -3.10
C GLY A 152 8.91 -0.86 -2.73
N GLY A 153 8.70 0.22 -3.47
CA GLY A 153 9.29 1.51 -3.21
C GLY A 153 8.21 2.56 -3.10
N LEU A 154 8.66 3.78 -2.82
CA LEU A 154 7.77 4.94 -2.74
C LEU A 154 6.91 5.11 -4.02
N ASP A 155 7.48 4.83 -5.19
CA ASP A 155 6.91 5.13 -6.50
C ASP A 155 6.56 3.88 -7.33
N ARG A 156 6.69 2.67 -6.79
CA ARG A 156 6.55 1.43 -7.58
C ARG A 156 6.21 0.16 -6.78
N PHE A 157 5.57 -0.76 -7.48
CA PHE A 157 5.61 -2.19 -7.19
C PHE A 157 6.74 -2.84 -8.00
N ASP A 158 7.48 -3.72 -7.33
CA ASP A 158 8.67 -4.41 -7.84
C ASP A 158 9.86 -3.48 -8.13
N ASP A 159 11.08 -3.98 -7.91
CA ASP A 159 12.32 -3.23 -8.19
C ASP A 159 12.41 -2.84 -9.67
N GLU A 160 11.94 -3.72 -10.56
CA GLU A 160 11.92 -3.51 -12.01
C GLU A 160 10.73 -2.65 -12.46
N GLY A 161 9.80 -2.36 -11.54
CA GLY A 161 8.65 -1.48 -11.79
C GLY A 161 7.56 -2.17 -12.61
N VAL A 162 6.94 -3.23 -12.09
CA VAL A 162 5.74 -3.82 -12.73
C VAL A 162 4.57 -2.83 -12.76
N LEU A 163 4.55 -1.91 -11.81
CA LEU A 163 3.66 -0.75 -11.79
C LEU A 163 4.40 0.42 -11.14
N THR A 164 4.38 1.60 -11.77
CA THR A 164 5.01 2.81 -11.25
C THR A 164 4.01 3.98 -11.20
N SER A 165 4.31 5.00 -10.41
CA SER A 165 3.51 6.24 -10.35
C SER A 165 3.34 6.90 -11.73
N GLN A 166 4.32 6.76 -12.63
CA GLN A 166 4.26 7.31 -14.00
C GLN A 166 3.28 6.55 -14.90
N ASP A 167 3.00 5.29 -14.58
CA ASP A 167 2.09 4.47 -15.37
C ASP A 167 0.63 4.79 -15.08
N ILE A 168 0.31 5.13 -13.82
CA ILE A 168 -1.07 5.30 -13.34
C ILE A 168 -1.90 6.21 -14.25
N PRO A 169 -1.45 7.41 -14.66
CA PRO A 169 -2.25 8.29 -15.54
C PRO A 169 -2.43 7.78 -16.97
N THR A 170 -1.64 6.77 -17.37
CA THR A 170 -1.68 6.17 -18.72
C THR A 170 -2.54 4.91 -18.77
N LEU A 171 -2.75 4.24 -17.63
CA LEU A 171 -3.60 3.08 -17.52
C LEU A 171 -5.07 3.47 -17.68
N ARG A 172 -5.87 2.53 -18.18
CA ARG A 172 -7.31 2.73 -18.44
C ARG A 172 -8.09 1.56 -17.83
N PRO A 173 -8.12 1.44 -16.50
CA PRO A 173 -8.94 0.42 -15.85
C PRO A 173 -10.41 0.62 -16.20
N LEU A 174 -11.16 -0.48 -16.27
CA LEU A 174 -12.59 -0.43 -16.59
C LEU A 174 -13.40 0.16 -15.43
N LEU A 175 -13.02 -0.20 -14.21
CA LEU A 175 -13.61 0.26 -12.95
C LEU A 175 -12.47 0.46 -11.93
N PRO A 176 -12.57 1.45 -11.03
CA PRO A 176 -11.60 1.61 -9.96
C PRO A 176 -11.65 0.40 -9.01
N THR A 177 -10.48 -0.10 -8.63
CA THR A 177 -10.33 -1.32 -7.82
C THR A 177 -10.06 -1.02 -6.34
N ILE A 178 -10.23 -2.00 -5.47
CA ILE A 178 -9.65 -1.96 -4.11
C ILE A 178 -8.25 -2.55 -4.20
N VAL A 179 -7.21 -1.78 -3.85
CA VAL A 179 -5.82 -2.23 -3.92
C VAL A 179 -5.33 -2.65 -2.54
N THR A 180 -4.62 -3.78 -2.48
CA THR A 180 -3.81 -4.15 -1.32
C THR A 180 -2.36 -4.28 -1.75
N GLY A 181 -1.49 -3.45 -1.16
CA GLY A 181 -0.05 -3.46 -1.41
C GLY A 181 0.68 -4.04 -0.21
N MET A 182 0.88 -5.37 -0.20
CA MET A 182 1.60 -6.06 0.87
C MET A 182 3.10 -6.01 0.61
N THR A 183 3.62 -4.78 0.67
CA THR A 183 4.99 -4.45 0.31
C THR A 183 5.47 -3.17 1.01
N CYS A 184 6.75 -2.85 0.93
CA CYS A 184 7.37 -1.69 1.55
C CYS A 184 6.88 -0.36 0.94
N SER A 185 6.53 0.60 1.81
CA SER A 185 6.56 2.06 1.56
C SER A 185 5.76 2.64 0.38
N THR A 186 4.88 1.88 -0.26
CA THR A 186 4.04 2.34 -1.39
C THR A 186 2.94 3.30 -0.96
N SER A 187 2.63 3.33 0.35
CA SER A 187 1.66 4.25 0.96
C SER A 187 2.34 5.27 1.87
N ARG A 188 3.60 5.64 1.57
CA ARG A 188 4.38 6.62 2.34
C ARG A 188 4.00 8.06 1.99
N PHE A 189 2.71 8.36 2.16
CA PHE A 189 2.09 9.62 1.77
C PHE A 189 2.70 10.82 2.52
N GLU A 190 3.32 10.62 3.69
CA GLU A 190 3.88 11.73 4.45
C GLU A 190 5.09 12.42 3.82
N TRP A 191 5.63 11.86 2.74
CA TRP A 191 6.87 12.33 2.16
C TRP A 191 6.66 13.61 1.34
N PRO A 192 7.33 14.73 1.67
CA PRO A 192 6.95 16.05 1.17
C PRO A 192 7.27 16.30 -0.31
N THR A 193 8.25 15.60 -0.88
CA THR A 193 8.79 15.98 -2.21
C THR A 193 8.20 15.18 -3.36
N VAL A 194 7.54 14.06 -3.07
CA VAL A 194 7.08 13.10 -4.08
C VAL A 194 5.87 12.36 -3.51
N ASP A 195 4.82 12.27 -4.31
CA ASP A 195 3.60 11.56 -3.97
C ASP A 195 3.87 10.05 -4.05
N ALA A 196 3.40 9.31 -3.05
CA ALA A 196 3.55 7.87 -3.00
C ALA A 196 2.70 7.20 -4.09
N LEU A 197 3.08 5.98 -4.50
CA LEU A 197 2.34 5.21 -5.50
C LEU A 197 0.85 5.11 -5.17
N ALA A 198 0.53 4.84 -3.90
CA ALA A 198 -0.85 4.73 -3.46
C ALA A 198 -1.64 6.04 -3.58
N GLU A 199 -1.00 7.21 -3.49
CA GLU A 199 -1.67 8.50 -3.70
C GLU A 199 -2.06 8.69 -5.16
N HIS A 200 -1.17 8.33 -6.09
CA HIS A 200 -1.50 8.32 -7.51
C HIS A 200 -2.63 7.33 -7.83
N MET A 201 -2.65 6.16 -7.18
CA MET A 201 -3.69 5.14 -7.38
C MET A 201 -5.09 5.65 -6.97
N VAL A 202 -5.19 6.35 -5.84
CA VAL A 202 -6.49 6.82 -5.30
C VAL A 202 -6.89 8.21 -5.80
N ASP A 203 -6.05 8.86 -6.60
CA ASP A 203 -6.40 10.11 -7.26
C ASP A 203 -7.61 9.87 -8.21
N PRO A 204 -8.75 10.54 -7.98
CA PRO A 204 -9.97 10.35 -8.77
C PRO A 204 -9.78 10.71 -10.25
N ALA A 205 -8.75 11.46 -10.63
CA ALA A 205 -8.46 11.76 -12.04
C ALA A 205 -7.98 10.52 -12.83
N ASN A 206 -7.47 9.50 -12.12
CA ASN A 206 -6.93 8.29 -12.75
C ASN A 206 -7.94 7.14 -12.81
N ASP A 207 -9.05 7.21 -12.06
CA ASP A 207 -10.05 6.15 -11.89
C ASP A 207 -9.41 4.76 -11.62
N PHE A 208 -8.21 4.72 -11.00
CA PHE A 208 -7.42 3.49 -10.84
C PHE A 208 -7.86 2.67 -9.63
N ALA A 209 -7.84 3.29 -8.45
CA ALA A 209 -8.28 2.67 -7.21
C ALA A 209 -9.32 3.55 -6.52
N ILE A 210 -10.32 2.92 -5.91
CA ILE A 210 -11.24 3.61 -5.00
C ILE A 210 -10.68 3.69 -3.58
N ALA A 211 -9.80 2.75 -3.24
CA ALA A 211 -9.09 2.69 -2.00
C ALA A 211 -7.81 1.85 -2.16
N SER A 212 -6.78 2.18 -1.39
CA SER A 212 -5.55 1.42 -1.27
C SER A 212 -5.24 1.18 0.21
N TRP A 213 -5.00 -0.08 0.57
CA TRP A 213 -4.49 -0.44 1.88
C TRP A 213 -3.09 -1.03 1.73
N GLY A 214 -2.10 -0.34 2.29
CA GLY A 214 -0.69 -0.68 2.11
C GLY A 214 0.19 0.00 3.13
N ALA A 215 1.48 -0.29 3.08
CA ALA A 215 2.41 0.19 4.10
C ALA A 215 3.04 1.54 3.77
N SER A 216 3.08 2.44 4.75
CA SER A 216 3.91 3.65 4.74
C SER A 216 5.39 3.35 5.01
N GLY A 217 5.68 2.23 5.67
CA GLY A 217 7.01 1.86 6.12
C GLY A 217 7.51 0.51 5.60
N VAL A 218 8.57 0.02 6.23
CA VAL A 218 9.15 -1.30 5.94
C VAL A 218 8.29 -2.39 6.56
N THR A 219 7.97 -3.40 5.77
CA THR A 219 7.23 -4.61 6.17
C THR A 219 8.05 -5.87 5.92
N MET A 220 7.58 -7.01 6.43
CA MET A 220 8.18 -8.32 6.18
C MET A 220 7.28 -9.11 5.24
N SER A 221 7.88 -9.87 4.33
CA SER A 221 7.16 -10.58 3.26
C SER A 221 6.15 -11.60 3.80
N TYR A 222 6.54 -12.39 4.81
CA TYR A 222 5.67 -13.38 5.45
C TYR A 222 4.42 -12.75 6.07
N TYR A 223 4.57 -11.58 6.71
CA TYR A 223 3.44 -10.86 7.30
C TYR A 223 2.50 -10.32 6.22
N GLY A 224 3.06 -9.80 5.13
CA GLY A 224 2.28 -9.35 3.98
C GLY A 224 1.43 -10.46 3.36
N ALA A 225 1.96 -11.67 3.24
CA ALA A 225 1.22 -12.82 2.75
C ALA A 225 -0.02 -13.12 3.62
N LYS A 226 0.15 -13.19 4.95
CA LYS A 226 -0.96 -13.45 5.88
C LYS A 226 -2.03 -12.37 5.91
N LEU A 227 -1.62 -11.11 5.87
CA LEU A 227 -2.57 -9.99 5.75
C LEU A 227 -3.34 -10.03 4.42
N GLY A 228 -2.68 -10.39 3.31
CA GLY A 228 -3.32 -10.56 2.00
C GLY A 228 -4.35 -11.69 1.98
N GLU A 229 -3.99 -12.86 2.51
CA GLU A 229 -4.87 -14.02 2.69
C GLU A 229 -6.11 -13.64 3.52
N ALA A 230 -5.90 -13.07 4.71
CA ALA A 230 -6.98 -12.69 5.62
C ALA A 230 -7.87 -11.59 5.02
N PHE A 231 -7.29 -10.61 4.31
CA PHE A 231 -8.04 -9.60 3.57
C PHE A 231 -8.97 -10.24 2.53
N ALA A 232 -8.46 -11.17 1.71
CA ALA A 232 -9.25 -11.86 0.70
C ALA A 232 -10.40 -12.66 1.33
N THR A 233 -10.12 -13.44 2.37
CA THR A 233 -11.13 -14.20 3.12
C THR A 233 -12.24 -13.31 3.67
N ARG A 234 -11.92 -12.10 4.15
CA ARG A 234 -12.94 -11.16 4.66
C ARG A 234 -13.68 -10.41 3.57
N LEU A 235 -13.00 -10.09 2.49
CA LEU A 235 -13.59 -9.39 1.36
C LEU A 235 -14.63 -10.26 0.63
N PHE A 236 -14.34 -11.55 0.47
CA PHE A 236 -15.15 -12.43 -0.38
C PHE A 236 -16.15 -13.32 0.37
N ASN A 237 -16.03 -13.49 1.69
CA ASN A 237 -16.98 -14.29 2.46
C ASN A 237 -18.07 -13.40 3.08
N ALA A 238 -19.27 -13.44 2.52
CA ALA A 238 -20.41 -12.58 2.89
C ALA A 238 -20.85 -12.67 4.36
N ASP A 239 -20.51 -13.75 5.06
CA ASP A 239 -20.93 -14.03 6.44
C ASP A 239 -20.01 -13.40 7.51
N ASN A 240 -18.87 -12.82 7.11
CA ASN A 240 -17.83 -12.36 8.03
C ASN A 240 -18.05 -10.95 8.62
N GLY A 241 -19.25 -10.38 8.48
CA GLY A 241 -19.68 -9.15 9.18
C GLY A 241 -19.10 -7.83 8.67
N ALA A 242 -18.10 -7.83 7.79
CA ALA A 242 -17.50 -6.62 7.23
C ALA A 242 -18.37 -6.02 6.10
N ALA A 243 -19.30 -5.14 6.46
CA ALA A 243 -20.05 -4.36 5.45
C ALA A 243 -19.23 -3.19 4.88
N ARG A 244 -18.14 -2.80 5.56
CA ARG A 244 -17.33 -1.62 5.25
C ARG A 244 -15.84 -1.94 5.23
N LEU A 245 -15.09 -1.29 4.35
CA LEU A 245 -13.64 -1.48 4.20
C LEU A 245 -12.88 -1.18 5.49
N GLY A 246 -13.26 -0.14 6.23
CA GLY A 246 -12.66 0.22 7.51
C GLY A 246 -12.80 -0.88 8.56
N ASP A 247 -13.99 -1.48 8.68
CA ASP A 247 -14.21 -2.59 9.63
C ASP A 247 -13.32 -3.80 9.27
N LEU A 248 -13.16 -4.06 7.97
CA LEU A 248 -12.30 -5.13 7.46
C LEU A 248 -10.84 -4.88 7.88
N VAL A 249 -10.27 -3.71 7.59
CA VAL A 249 -8.85 -3.47 7.92
C VAL A 249 -8.59 -3.46 9.41
N VAL A 250 -9.53 -2.98 10.24
CA VAL A 250 -9.41 -3.03 11.70
C VAL A 250 -9.42 -4.47 12.22
N SER A 251 -10.31 -5.33 11.72
CA SER A 251 -10.34 -6.72 12.18
C SER A 251 -9.04 -7.46 11.90
N LEU A 252 -8.38 -7.16 10.77
CA LEU A 252 -7.07 -7.74 10.44
C LEU A 252 -5.98 -7.34 11.44
N HIS A 253 -5.97 -6.09 11.91
CA HIS A 253 -5.00 -5.66 12.93
C HIS A 253 -5.22 -6.38 14.26
N GLN A 254 -6.48 -6.63 14.64
CA GLN A 254 -6.84 -7.27 15.91
C GLN A 254 -6.57 -8.77 15.90
N GLU A 255 -6.82 -9.47 14.78
CA GLU A 255 -6.58 -10.91 14.65
C GLU A 255 -5.09 -11.25 14.67
N GLU A 256 -4.28 -10.42 14.03
CA GLU A 256 -2.85 -10.64 13.89
C GLU A 256 -2.02 -10.04 15.05
N ALA A 257 -2.68 -9.35 15.98
CA ALA A 257 -2.08 -8.67 17.13
C ALA A 257 -1.17 -9.58 17.98
N ALA A 258 -1.59 -10.84 18.17
CA ALA A 258 -0.85 -11.80 18.99
C ALA A 258 0.40 -12.34 18.28
N ALA A 259 0.44 -12.28 16.95
CA ALA A 259 1.53 -12.85 16.15
C ALA A 259 2.65 -11.85 15.89
N TYR A 260 2.38 -10.54 15.96
CA TYR A 260 3.28 -9.50 15.43
C TYR A 260 3.50 -8.31 16.36
N ASP A 261 4.59 -7.56 16.11
CA ASP A 261 4.82 -6.26 16.74
C ASP A 261 3.71 -5.29 16.29
N PRO A 262 2.91 -4.70 17.20
CA PRO A 262 1.85 -3.77 16.84
C PRO A 262 2.34 -2.60 15.98
N LYS A 263 3.61 -2.19 16.13
CA LYS A 263 4.21 -1.12 15.31
C LYS A 263 4.45 -1.53 13.85
N ALA A 264 4.64 -2.82 13.60
CA ALA A 264 4.76 -3.36 12.25
C ALA A 264 3.39 -3.47 11.57
N LEU A 265 2.31 -3.61 12.34
CA LEU A 265 0.94 -3.52 11.84
C LEU A 265 0.55 -2.06 11.59
N ALA A 266 0.87 -1.16 12.51
CA ALA A 266 0.52 0.25 12.48
C ALA A 266 0.99 1.02 11.23
N VAL A 267 2.01 0.54 10.49
CA VAL A 267 2.43 1.17 9.23
C VAL A 267 1.47 0.90 8.07
N HIS A 268 0.51 -0.02 8.20
CA HIS A 268 -0.51 -0.24 7.18
C HIS A 268 -1.62 0.80 7.30
N VAL A 269 -1.72 1.65 6.29
CA VAL A 269 -2.63 2.80 6.26
C VAL A 269 -3.66 2.63 5.16
N LEU A 270 -4.87 3.14 5.40
CA LEU A 270 -5.93 3.16 4.41
C LEU A 270 -5.99 4.52 3.73
N LEU A 271 -5.62 4.56 2.44
CA LEU A 271 -5.95 5.69 1.58
C LEU A 271 -7.29 5.40 0.89
N GLY A 272 -8.33 6.14 1.26
CA GLY A 272 -9.71 5.95 0.81
C GLY A 272 -10.72 6.21 1.94
N ASP A 273 -12.00 6.01 1.63
CA ASP A 273 -13.09 6.14 2.60
C ASP A 273 -13.15 4.89 3.52
N PRO A 274 -12.92 5.01 4.84
CA PRO A 274 -13.08 3.88 5.76
C PRO A 274 -14.53 3.39 5.84
N ALA A 275 -15.50 4.23 5.50
CA ALA A 275 -16.90 3.87 5.41
C ALA A 275 -17.31 3.36 4.02
N LEU A 276 -16.37 3.02 3.12
CA LEU A 276 -16.68 2.43 1.81
C LEU A 276 -17.49 1.12 1.98
N ARG A 277 -18.66 1.04 1.34
CA ARG A 277 -19.47 -0.20 1.28
C ARG A 277 -18.78 -1.22 0.39
N LEU A 278 -18.50 -2.40 0.94
CA LEU A 278 -18.00 -3.52 0.16
C LEU A 278 -19.13 -4.13 -0.67
N LYS A 279 -18.77 -4.64 -1.85
CA LYS A 279 -19.69 -5.29 -2.78
C LYS A 279 -19.79 -6.76 -2.42
N ARG A 280 -21.00 -7.28 -2.36
CA ARG A 280 -21.22 -8.67 -1.93
C ARG A 280 -21.01 -9.61 -3.11
N PRO A 281 -20.08 -10.58 -3.02
CA PRO A 281 -19.99 -11.65 -3.99
C PRO A 281 -21.28 -12.49 -4.03
N PRO A 282 -21.45 -13.33 -5.07
CA PRO A 282 -22.59 -14.24 -5.15
C PRO A 282 -22.69 -15.14 -3.91
N ALA A 283 -23.92 -15.46 -3.49
CA ALA A 283 -24.12 -16.34 -2.35
C ALA A 283 -23.50 -17.73 -2.60
N GLY A 284 -22.79 -18.26 -1.62
CA GLY A 284 -22.13 -19.57 -1.71
C GLY A 284 -20.72 -19.53 -2.30
N THR A 285 -20.22 -18.37 -2.75
CA THR A 285 -18.79 -18.23 -3.09
C THR A 285 -17.99 -18.03 -1.81
N THR A 286 -16.83 -18.69 -1.71
CA THR A 286 -15.92 -18.51 -0.59
C THR A 286 -14.48 -18.29 -1.02
N VAL A 287 -13.72 -17.62 -0.16
CA VAL A 287 -12.25 -17.61 -0.16
C VAL A 287 -11.78 -18.10 1.20
N ALA A 288 -11.41 -19.37 1.26
CA ALA A 288 -10.87 -20.00 2.46
C ALA A 288 -10.04 -21.24 2.04
N PRO A 289 -9.07 -21.66 2.87
CA PRO A 289 -8.46 -22.97 2.69
C PRO A 289 -9.56 -24.02 2.53
N PRO A 290 -9.37 -25.02 1.64
CA PRO A 290 -10.27 -26.18 1.61
C PRO A 290 -10.44 -26.71 3.02
N VAL A 291 -11.67 -27.04 3.43
CA VAL A 291 -11.89 -27.71 4.72
C VAL A 291 -11.21 -29.07 4.62
N ASP A 292 -10.05 -29.21 5.26
CA ASP A 292 -9.33 -30.47 5.26
C ASP A 292 -10.09 -31.52 6.08
N PRO A 293 -10.28 -32.75 5.56
CA PRO A 293 -10.79 -33.85 6.37
C PRO A 293 -9.74 -34.49 7.31
N ASP A 294 -8.53 -33.94 7.48
CA ASP A 294 -7.50 -34.54 8.33
C ASP A 294 -7.08 -33.65 9.53
N PRO A 295 -7.51 -33.96 10.76
CA PRO A 295 -7.15 -33.21 11.97
C PRO A 295 -5.69 -33.41 12.43
N ASP A 296 -4.89 -34.22 11.74
CA ASP A 296 -3.49 -34.52 12.10
C ASP A 296 -2.44 -33.74 11.26
N GLU A 297 -2.84 -32.86 10.34
CA GLU A 297 -1.85 -32.00 9.67
C GLU A 297 -1.39 -30.88 10.61
N THR A 298 -0.26 -31.10 11.27
CA THR A 298 0.35 -30.13 12.18
C THR A 298 0.72 -28.86 11.42
N ALA A 299 0.16 -27.72 11.82
CA ALA A 299 0.60 -26.40 11.39
C ALA A 299 2.14 -26.27 11.54
N PRO A 300 2.84 -25.65 10.57
CA PRO A 300 4.28 -25.50 10.67
C PRO A 300 4.65 -24.70 11.92
N SER A 301 5.55 -25.28 12.71
CA SER A 301 6.05 -24.70 13.95
C SER A 301 6.81 -23.39 13.67
N PRO A 302 6.63 -22.33 14.48
CA PRO A 302 7.33 -21.06 14.29
C PRO A 302 8.86 -21.16 14.48
N ASP A 303 9.35 -22.27 15.03
CA ASP A 303 10.77 -22.51 15.32
C ASP A 303 11.49 -23.30 14.22
N GLY A 304 11.18 -23.01 12.96
CA GLY A 304 12.01 -23.47 11.85
C GLY A 304 13.38 -22.81 11.90
N THR A 305 14.35 -23.44 12.57
CA THR A 305 15.79 -23.09 12.54
C THR A 305 16.44 -23.37 11.17
N GLY A 306 15.69 -23.17 10.08
CA GLY A 306 16.28 -22.97 8.77
C GLY A 306 16.89 -21.58 8.77
N THR A 307 18.18 -21.49 8.46
CA THR A 307 18.87 -20.21 8.26
C THR A 307 18.23 -19.47 7.08
N ALA A 308 17.12 -18.77 7.32
CA ALA A 308 16.67 -17.70 6.46
C ALA A 308 17.81 -16.68 6.46
N ALA A 309 18.37 -16.41 5.28
CA ALA A 309 19.25 -15.27 5.10
C ALA A 309 18.51 -14.03 5.63
N PRO A 310 19.18 -13.11 6.35
CA PRO A 310 18.51 -11.91 6.82
C PRO A 310 17.92 -11.19 5.60
N GLU A 311 16.59 -11.09 5.53
CA GLU A 311 15.90 -10.22 4.57
C GLU A 311 16.49 -8.82 4.78
N SER A 312 17.30 -8.37 3.83
CA SER A 312 17.95 -7.08 3.96
C SER A 312 16.92 -6.00 3.64
N ALA A 313 16.75 -5.03 4.55
CA ALA A 313 16.02 -3.79 4.29
C ALA A 313 16.60 -2.94 3.13
N ALA A 314 17.64 -3.43 2.44
CA ALA A 314 18.30 -2.76 1.32
C ALA A 314 17.37 -2.56 0.12
N GLY A 315 16.36 -3.41 -0.08
CA GLY A 315 15.33 -3.21 -1.11
C GLY A 315 14.34 -2.08 -0.80
N CYS A 316 14.20 -1.69 0.46
CA CYS A 316 13.26 -0.63 0.90
C CYS A 316 13.95 0.75 1.03
N ALA A 317 15.20 0.88 0.59
CA ALA A 317 15.87 2.17 0.49
C ALA A 317 15.29 2.97 -0.69
N VAL A 318 15.11 4.27 -0.51
CA VAL A 318 14.72 5.20 -1.59
C VAL A 318 15.77 5.12 -2.71
N GLN A 319 15.51 4.30 -3.73
CA GLN A 319 16.33 4.27 -4.93
C GLN A 319 15.96 5.48 -5.79
N PHE A 320 16.73 6.55 -5.64
CA PHE A 320 16.85 7.53 -6.70
C PHE A 320 17.52 6.81 -7.89
N GLY A 321 16.77 6.55 -8.95
CA GLY A 321 17.30 5.88 -10.14
C GLY A 321 18.51 6.61 -10.74
N GLY A 322 19.65 5.91 -10.84
CA GLY A 322 20.72 6.05 -11.84
C GLY A 322 21.51 7.38 -11.97
N PRO A 323 22.83 7.34 -12.26
CA PRO A 323 23.68 8.52 -12.19
C PRO A 323 23.54 9.37 -13.47
N SER A 324 22.72 10.40 -13.42
CA SER A 324 23.07 11.63 -14.14
C SER A 324 23.76 12.55 -13.15
N THR A 325 25.06 12.73 -13.30
CA THR A 325 25.82 13.81 -12.66
C THR A 325 25.30 15.13 -13.20
N SER A 326 24.15 15.57 -12.67
CA SER A 326 23.58 16.85 -12.99
C SER A 326 24.50 17.93 -12.41
N LEU A 327 25.01 18.78 -13.30
CA LEU A 327 25.86 19.95 -13.05
C LEU A 327 25.38 20.84 -11.88
N HIS A 328 24.12 20.70 -11.46
CA HIS A 328 23.47 21.44 -10.38
C HIS A 328 24.17 21.30 -9.01
N TRP A 329 24.68 20.11 -8.65
CA TRP A 329 25.35 19.92 -7.35
C TRP A 329 26.71 20.62 -7.26
N LEU A 330 27.45 20.69 -8.37
CA LEU A 330 28.73 21.42 -8.44
C LEU A 330 28.52 22.93 -8.36
N VAL A 331 27.42 23.45 -8.92
CA VAL A 331 27.07 24.88 -8.84
C VAL A 331 26.69 25.28 -7.42
N LEU A 332 25.93 24.45 -6.70
CA LEU A 332 25.54 24.71 -5.30
C LEU A 332 26.75 24.63 -4.35
N ALA A 333 27.66 23.68 -4.55
CA ALA A 333 28.90 23.59 -3.78
C ALA A 333 29.82 24.81 -4.01
N ALA A 334 29.94 25.29 -5.26
CA ALA A 334 30.73 26.47 -5.60
C ALA A 334 30.16 27.76 -5.00
N LEU A 335 28.83 27.91 -4.95
CA LEU A 335 28.17 29.07 -4.34
C LEU A 335 28.31 29.07 -2.80
N TRP A 336 28.28 27.89 -2.17
CA TRP A 336 28.49 27.76 -0.72
C TRP A 336 29.95 28.04 -0.30
N LEU A 337 30.93 27.53 -1.07
CA LEU A 337 32.35 27.83 -0.88
C LEU A 337 32.69 29.31 -1.16
N GLY A 338 32.03 29.92 -2.16
CA GLY A 338 32.17 31.33 -2.49
C GLY A 338 31.65 32.28 -1.40
N ARG A 339 30.56 31.91 -0.69
CA ARG A 339 30.01 32.68 0.44
C ARG A 339 30.91 32.60 1.67
N ARG A 340 31.44 31.43 2.04
CA ARG A 340 32.34 31.28 3.20
C ARG A 340 33.65 32.04 3.09
N ARG A 341 34.15 32.33 1.88
CA ARG A 341 35.35 33.13 1.68
C ARG A 341 35.13 34.65 1.81
N ARG A 342 33.89 35.13 1.76
CA ARG A 342 33.58 36.57 1.89
C ARG A 342 33.36 37.03 3.35
N ASP A 343 33.09 36.10 4.27
CA ASP A 343 32.79 36.41 5.68
C ASP A 343 34.00 36.26 6.63
N ALA A 344 35.19 35.96 6.12
CA ALA A 344 36.41 35.91 6.93
C ALA A 344 36.99 37.33 7.10
N LYS A 345 36.70 37.98 8.23
CA LYS A 345 37.40 39.21 8.66
C LYS A 345 38.90 38.95 8.84
N PRO A 346 39.79 39.89 8.44
CA PRO A 346 41.21 39.77 8.72
C PRO A 346 41.45 39.82 10.24
N ARG A 347 42.26 38.89 10.74
CA ARG A 347 42.81 38.95 12.10
C ARG A 347 43.88 40.04 12.15
N ASP A 348 43.65 41.05 12.98
CA ASP A 348 44.69 42.02 13.35
C ASP A 348 45.86 41.27 14.02
N MET A 349 47.08 41.52 13.51
CA MET A 349 48.32 41.18 14.20
C MET A 349 48.73 42.37 15.05
N GLY A 350 48.65 42.20 16.37
CA GLY A 350 49.29 43.04 17.39
C GLY A 350 50.25 42.18 18.21
#